data_AF-A0A257K9H2-F1
#
_entry.id   AF-A0A257K9H2-F1
#
_cell.length_a   1.000
_cell.length_b   1.000
_cell.length_c   1.000
_cell.angle_alpha   90.00
_cell.angle_beta   90.00
_cell.angle_gamma   90.00
#
_symmetry.space_group_name_H-M   'P 1'
#
loop_
_entity.id
_entity.type
_entity.pdbx_description
1 polymer ?
#
loop_
_entity_poly.entity_id
_entity_poly.type
_entity_poly.pdbx_seq_one_letter_code
_entity_poly.pdbx_strand_id
1 'polypeptide(L)'
;MQEKLNLTELRNSPITTETIYIKGYENPGDGGGGFFIWRDEPIFQTGMYSVENFGTIIKSNIVPNNQGSWIRQYEGFINVLYFGAFGLGNDYTINLQNAIDFASLNSKINPTLKGSTVFIPNGSYVISNIILKNGVTILGESITSTNLYATKGKDGEYMFEMEAGLVMINISNLNLSGQDTLRGGFYFESRLPLVAPFLGGLQNSTISNPLGEIVFK
;
A
#
# COMPACT_ATOMS: atom_id res chain seq x y z
N MET A 1 -18.49 16.73 -15.56
CA MET A 1 -17.46 15.79 -15.08
C MET A 1 -16.16 16.19 -15.73
N GLN A 2 -15.15 16.54 -14.94
CA GLN A 2 -13.84 16.95 -15.45
C GLN A 2 -12.92 15.73 -15.53
N GLU A 3 -12.05 15.70 -16.54
CA GLU A 3 -11.06 14.63 -16.71
C GLU A 3 -9.64 15.20 -16.61
N LYS A 4 -8.74 14.41 -16.05
CA LYS A 4 -7.29 14.67 -16.05
C LYS A 4 -6.53 13.41 -16.42
N LEU A 5 -5.35 13.57 -17.01
CA LEU A 5 -4.54 12.45 -17.46
C LEU A 5 -4.03 11.61 -16.29
N ASN A 6 -3.55 12.27 -15.23
CA ASN A 6 -2.86 11.61 -14.12
C ASN A 6 -2.93 12.39 -12.80
N LEU A 7 -2.32 11.84 -11.75
CA LEU A 7 -2.36 12.48 -10.43
C LEU A 7 -1.52 13.77 -10.36
N THR A 8 -0.53 13.95 -11.24
CA THR A 8 0.23 15.20 -11.34
C THR A 8 -0.67 16.35 -11.80
N GLU A 9 -1.54 16.10 -12.77
CA GLU A 9 -2.54 17.09 -13.19
C GLU A 9 -3.62 17.33 -12.12
N LEU A 10 -4.01 16.30 -11.35
CA LEU A 10 -4.93 16.45 -10.23
C LEU A 10 -4.39 17.42 -9.17
N ARG A 11 -3.09 17.34 -8.83
CA ARG A 11 -2.45 18.24 -7.85
C ARG A 11 -2.55 19.71 -8.24
N ASN A 12 -2.60 20.00 -9.53
CA ASN A 12 -2.67 21.36 -10.05
C ASN A 12 -4.09 21.77 -10.48
N SER A 13 -5.10 20.93 -10.17
CA SER A 13 -6.48 21.22 -10.53
C SER A 13 -7.11 22.22 -9.55
N PRO A 14 -7.93 23.18 -10.03
CA PRO A 14 -8.72 24.06 -9.17
C PRO A 14 -9.55 23.28 -8.16
N ILE A 15 -9.62 23.77 -6.92
CA ILE A 15 -10.47 23.16 -5.89
C ILE A 15 -11.93 23.30 -6.32
N THR A 16 -12.64 22.17 -6.34
CA THR A 16 -14.05 22.10 -6.73
C THR A 16 -14.77 21.03 -5.92
N THR A 17 -16.07 21.19 -5.74
CA THR A 17 -16.96 20.17 -5.17
C THR A 17 -17.36 19.10 -6.18
N GLU A 18 -17.07 19.32 -7.47
CA GLU A 18 -17.33 18.36 -8.53
C GLU A 18 -16.37 17.16 -8.46
N THR A 19 -16.84 16.01 -8.96
CA THR A 19 -16.00 14.83 -9.16
C THR A 19 -15.09 14.99 -10.38
N ILE A 20 -13.81 14.68 -10.19
CA ILE A 20 -12.79 14.61 -11.25
C ILE A 20 -12.48 13.15 -11.54
N TYR A 21 -12.47 12.77 -12.81
CA TYR A 21 -12.00 11.47 -13.26
C TYR A 21 -10.53 11.55 -13.70
N ILE A 22 -9.72 10.61 -13.22
CA ILE A 22 -8.30 10.47 -13.54
C ILE A 22 -8.10 9.22 -14.40
N LYS A 23 -7.37 9.35 -15.52
CA LYS A 23 -7.15 8.25 -16.47
C LYS A 23 -6.07 7.26 -16.04
N GLY A 24 -5.16 7.65 -15.15
CA GLY A 24 -4.09 6.79 -14.63
C GLY A 24 -3.36 7.38 -13.42
N TYR A 25 -2.48 6.60 -12.80
CA TYR A 25 -1.56 7.11 -11.78
C TYR A 25 -0.58 8.12 -12.38
N GLU A 26 0.12 7.69 -13.43
CA GLU A 26 1.12 8.44 -14.19
C GLU A 26 0.75 8.53 -15.68
N ASN A 27 0.31 7.40 -16.26
CA ASN A 27 -0.05 7.30 -17.68
C ASN A 27 -1.51 6.84 -17.84
N PRO A 28 -2.27 7.35 -18.82
CA PRO A 28 -3.61 6.82 -19.08
C PRO A 28 -3.62 5.30 -19.34
N GLY A 29 -4.57 4.59 -18.74
CA GLY A 29 -4.72 3.14 -18.95
C GLY A 29 -3.82 2.27 -18.08
N ASP A 30 -3.11 2.89 -17.16
CA ASP A 30 -2.21 2.23 -16.23
C ASP A 30 -3.02 1.54 -15.07
N GLY A 31 -4.32 1.84 -14.94
CA GLY A 31 -5.18 1.20 -13.93
C GLY A 31 -5.03 1.80 -12.53
N GLY A 32 -4.18 2.81 -12.36
CA GLY A 32 -4.17 3.71 -11.21
C GLY A 32 -5.17 4.86 -11.31
N GLY A 33 -5.95 4.93 -12.40
CA GLY A 33 -7.03 5.92 -12.61
C GLY A 33 -8.20 5.74 -11.64
N GLY A 34 -9.16 6.67 -11.66
CA GLY A 34 -10.35 6.62 -10.79
C GLY A 34 -11.00 7.97 -10.56
N PHE A 35 -12.06 7.99 -9.76
CA PHE A 35 -12.78 9.21 -9.40
C PHE A 35 -12.23 9.82 -8.12
N PHE A 36 -12.14 11.14 -8.09
CA PHE A 36 -11.67 11.92 -6.94
C PHE A 36 -12.65 13.05 -6.62
N ILE A 37 -12.78 13.35 -5.33
CA ILE A 37 -13.54 14.48 -4.81
C ILE A 37 -12.68 15.24 -3.81
N TRP A 38 -12.80 16.56 -3.77
CA TRP A 38 -12.15 17.36 -2.74
C TRP A 38 -12.84 17.16 -1.40
N ARG A 39 -12.05 17.03 -0.33
CA ARG A 39 -12.51 16.87 1.04
C ARG A 39 -11.68 17.75 1.97
N ASP A 40 -12.36 18.55 2.77
CA ASP A 40 -11.79 19.52 3.69
C ASP A 40 -12.27 19.31 5.12
N GLU A 41 -12.84 18.15 5.46
CA GLU A 41 -13.18 17.84 6.86
C GLU A 41 -11.90 17.75 7.73
N PRO A 42 -11.97 18.02 9.05
CA PRO A 42 -10.79 18.05 9.93
C PRO A 42 -9.89 16.81 9.85
N ILE A 43 -10.47 15.63 9.58
CA ILE A 43 -9.71 14.39 9.43
C ILE A 43 -8.71 14.41 8.25
N PHE A 44 -8.98 15.20 7.22
CA PHE A 44 -8.13 15.41 6.03
C PHE A 44 -7.27 16.67 6.11
N GLN A 45 -7.57 17.58 7.04
CA GLN A 45 -6.77 18.79 7.29
C GLN A 45 -5.63 18.54 8.29
N THR A 46 -5.97 17.98 9.45
CA THR A 46 -5.03 17.81 10.59
C THR A 46 -5.15 16.45 11.28
N GLY A 47 -6.13 15.63 10.90
CA GLY A 47 -6.34 14.30 11.48
C GLY A 47 -5.55 13.17 10.82
N MET A 48 -6.05 11.95 11.01
CA MET A 48 -5.41 10.69 10.58
C MET A 48 -5.18 10.59 9.06
N TYR A 49 -5.95 11.32 8.25
CA TYR A 49 -5.87 11.32 6.78
C TYR A 49 -5.32 12.65 6.24
N SER A 50 -4.61 13.41 7.08
CA SER A 50 -4.01 14.70 6.71
C SER A 50 -2.72 14.59 5.92
N VAL A 51 -2.09 13.42 5.86
CA VAL A 51 -0.84 13.18 5.14
C VAL A 51 -1.14 12.58 3.77
N GLU A 52 -0.43 13.08 2.76
CA GLU A 52 -0.47 12.52 1.41
C GLU A 52 0.07 11.09 1.40
N ASN A 53 -0.62 10.18 0.70
CA ASN A 53 -0.14 8.81 0.50
C ASN A 53 0.11 8.49 -0.98
N PHE A 54 0.08 9.52 -1.82
CA PHE A 54 0.34 9.46 -3.26
C PHE A 54 -0.63 8.58 -4.07
N GLY A 55 -1.71 8.04 -3.49
CA GLY A 55 -2.62 7.16 -4.23
C GLY A 55 -4.12 7.36 -3.95
N THR A 56 -4.54 7.33 -2.69
CA THR A 56 -5.95 7.53 -2.29
C THR A 56 -6.21 8.90 -1.67
N ILE A 57 -5.17 9.53 -1.13
CA ILE A 57 -5.18 10.88 -0.55
C ILE A 57 -4.10 11.67 -1.28
N ILE A 58 -4.52 12.68 -2.05
CA ILE A 58 -3.65 13.50 -2.88
C ILE A 58 -3.76 14.94 -2.42
N LYS A 59 -2.63 15.56 -2.06
CA LYS A 59 -2.60 16.98 -1.69
C LYS A 59 -2.64 17.85 -2.92
N SER A 60 -3.07 19.09 -2.74
CA SER A 60 -3.13 20.07 -3.81
C SER A 60 -1.89 20.96 -3.77
N ASN A 61 -1.36 21.33 -4.93
CA ASN A 61 -0.28 22.30 -5.03
C ASN A 61 -0.79 23.76 -5.01
N ILE A 62 -2.11 23.97 -5.13
CA ILE A 62 -2.70 25.31 -5.22
C ILE A 62 -3.22 25.86 -3.89
N VAL A 63 -3.37 25.00 -2.87
CA VAL A 63 -3.77 25.38 -1.51
C VAL A 63 -2.84 24.72 -0.48
N PRO A 64 -2.65 25.33 0.71
CA PRO A 64 -1.87 24.71 1.78
C PRO A 64 -2.32 23.30 2.15
N ASN A 65 -1.37 22.45 2.56
CA ASN A 65 -1.63 21.02 2.86
C ASN A 65 -2.66 20.78 3.97
N ASN A 66 -2.94 21.76 4.83
CA ASN A 66 -3.94 21.68 5.88
C ASN A 66 -5.34 22.19 5.46
N GLN A 67 -5.58 22.48 4.18
CA GLN A 67 -6.90 22.93 3.69
C GLN A 67 -7.78 21.83 3.09
N GLY A 68 -7.24 20.60 2.99
CA GLY A 68 -7.97 19.44 2.48
C GLY A 68 -7.10 18.54 1.61
N SER A 69 -7.77 17.60 0.93
CA SER A 69 -7.16 16.64 0.03
C SER A 69 -8.14 16.22 -1.06
N TRP A 70 -7.63 15.83 -2.22
CA TRP A 70 -8.38 15.02 -3.17
C TRP A 70 -8.42 13.57 -2.68
N ILE A 71 -9.63 13.03 -2.52
CA ILE A 71 -9.87 11.68 -2.00
C ILE A 71 -10.42 10.78 -3.09
N ARG A 72 -9.72 9.68 -3.35
CA ARG A 72 -10.14 8.64 -4.28
C ARG A 72 -11.43 7.99 -3.80
N GLN A 73 -12.39 7.86 -4.72
CA GLN A 73 -13.59 7.05 -4.53
C GLN A 73 -13.32 5.64 -5.05
N TYR A 74 -13.44 4.64 -4.19
CA TYR A 74 -13.22 3.23 -4.50
C TYR A 74 -14.06 2.33 -3.60
N GLU A 75 -14.25 1.08 -4.02
CA GLU A 75 -14.88 0.03 -3.22
C GLU A 75 -14.01 -1.23 -3.21
N GLY A 76 -14.22 -2.09 -2.20
CA GLY A 76 -13.48 -3.34 -2.05
C GLY A 76 -12.07 -3.14 -1.50
N PHE A 77 -11.08 -3.73 -2.16
CA PHE A 77 -9.69 -3.77 -1.71
C PHE A 77 -8.90 -2.53 -2.13
N ILE A 78 -7.83 -2.25 -1.38
CA ILE A 78 -6.85 -1.21 -1.69
C ILE A 78 -5.92 -1.78 -2.77
N ASN A 79 -6.12 -1.38 -4.03
CA ASN A 79 -5.30 -1.86 -5.14
C ASN A 79 -3.97 -1.09 -5.19
N VAL A 80 -2.85 -1.82 -5.28
CA VAL A 80 -1.51 -1.21 -5.36
C VAL A 80 -1.30 -0.36 -6.62
N LEU A 81 -2.10 -0.57 -7.68
CA LEU A 81 -2.11 0.29 -8.87
C LEU A 81 -2.50 1.74 -8.53
N TYR A 82 -3.33 1.95 -7.50
CA TYR A 82 -3.68 3.30 -7.03
C TYR A 82 -2.47 4.09 -6.57
N PHE A 83 -1.40 3.40 -6.18
CA PHE A 83 -0.15 3.97 -5.69
C PHE A 83 0.96 3.92 -6.73
N GLY A 84 0.70 3.47 -7.96
CA GLY A 84 1.70 3.40 -9.03
C GLY A 84 2.49 2.09 -9.09
N ALA A 85 2.05 1.04 -8.40
CA ALA A 85 2.70 -0.27 -8.48
C ALA A 85 2.21 -1.08 -9.68
N PHE A 86 2.86 -0.88 -10.81
CA PHE A 86 2.46 -1.39 -12.13
C PHE A 86 2.69 -2.87 -12.38
N GLY A 87 3.64 -3.49 -11.68
CA GLY A 87 3.98 -4.88 -11.91
C GLY A 87 4.78 -5.12 -13.20
N LEU A 88 5.58 -4.15 -13.67
CA LEU A 88 6.41 -4.28 -14.87
C LEU A 88 7.90 -4.57 -14.59
N GLY A 89 8.22 -5.01 -13.37
CA GLY A 89 9.58 -5.38 -12.96
C GLY A 89 10.42 -4.24 -12.38
N ASN A 90 9.83 -3.06 -12.12
CA ASN A 90 10.49 -1.97 -11.41
C ASN A 90 10.50 -2.21 -9.89
N ASP A 91 11.30 -1.41 -9.17
CA ASP A 91 11.22 -1.32 -7.72
C ASP A 91 9.94 -0.58 -7.31
N TYR A 92 9.06 -1.28 -6.59
CA TYR A 92 7.78 -0.77 -6.09
C TYR A 92 7.72 -0.77 -4.57
N THR A 93 8.87 -0.82 -3.87
CA THR A 93 8.92 -0.88 -2.40
C THR A 93 8.07 0.22 -1.77
N ILE A 94 8.27 1.47 -2.19
CA ILE A 94 7.55 2.64 -1.64
C ILE A 94 6.06 2.57 -1.96
N ASN A 95 5.71 2.18 -3.20
CA ASN A 95 4.32 2.12 -3.64
C ASN A 95 3.53 1.06 -2.87
N LEU A 96 4.11 -0.12 -2.65
CA LEU A 96 3.50 -1.17 -1.84
C LEU A 96 3.42 -0.78 -0.37
N GLN A 97 4.47 -0.16 0.19
CA GLN A 97 4.45 0.29 1.58
C GLN A 97 3.36 1.35 1.81
N ASN A 98 3.19 2.31 0.90
CA ASN A 98 2.12 3.30 0.97
C ASN A 98 0.72 2.66 1.00
N ALA A 99 0.50 1.60 0.21
CA ALA A 99 -0.75 0.86 0.22
C ALA A 99 -0.98 0.13 1.57
N ILE A 100 0.06 -0.50 2.10
CA ILE A 100 0.03 -1.22 3.40
C ILE A 100 -0.21 -0.26 4.56
N ASP A 101 0.47 0.89 4.57
CA ASP A 101 0.31 1.90 5.61
C ASP A 101 -1.12 2.46 5.61
N PHE A 102 -1.67 2.72 4.43
CA PHE A 102 -3.07 3.16 4.31
C PHE A 102 -4.06 2.07 4.74
N ALA A 103 -3.81 0.81 4.41
CA ALA A 103 -4.62 -0.31 4.88
C ALA A 103 -4.59 -0.47 6.41
N SER A 104 -3.43 -0.23 7.03
CA SER A 104 -3.28 -0.25 8.49
C SER A 104 -4.01 0.92 9.17
N LEU A 105 -4.02 2.11 8.55
CA LEU A 105 -4.84 3.21 9.04
C LEU A 105 -6.33 2.85 9.02
N ASN A 106 -6.79 2.19 7.95
CA ASN A 106 -8.17 1.72 7.86
C ASN A 106 -8.50 0.58 8.84
N SER A 107 -7.54 -0.28 9.22
CA SER A 107 -7.77 -1.36 10.19
C SER A 107 -7.94 -0.85 11.63
N LYS A 108 -7.36 0.31 11.95
CA LYS A 108 -7.45 0.95 13.29
C LYS A 108 -8.77 1.70 13.53
N ILE A 109 -9.52 2.02 12.48
CA ILE A 109 -10.71 2.87 12.52
C ILE A 109 -11.92 2.06 12.03
N ASN A 110 -13.12 2.30 12.56
CA ASN A 110 -14.36 1.80 11.97
C ASN A 110 -14.74 2.74 10.78
N PRO A 111 -14.40 2.41 9.53
CA PRO A 111 -13.95 3.46 8.64
C PRO A 111 -15.04 3.91 7.67
N THR A 112 -15.16 5.23 7.52
CA THR A 112 -15.81 5.86 6.37
C THR A 112 -15.10 5.53 5.04
N LEU A 113 -13.87 4.98 5.09
CA LEU A 113 -13.06 4.50 3.96
C LEU A 113 -12.88 2.97 4.03
N LYS A 114 -13.27 2.24 2.98
CA LYS A 114 -13.39 0.78 3.04
C LYS A 114 -12.02 0.08 2.90
N GLY A 115 -11.84 -1.03 3.64
CA GLY A 115 -10.84 -2.06 3.35
C GLY A 115 -9.52 -1.96 4.14
N SER A 116 -9.10 -3.08 4.71
CA SER A 116 -7.75 -3.32 5.28
C SER A 116 -6.95 -4.36 4.48
N THR A 117 -7.45 -4.70 3.29
CA THR A 117 -6.83 -5.65 2.36
C THR A 117 -6.15 -4.89 1.23
N VAL A 118 -4.86 -5.12 1.07
CA VAL A 118 -4.06 -4.69 -0.07
C VAL A 118 -4.14 -5.76 -1.15
N PHE A 119 -4.59 -5.37 -2.33
CA PHE A 119 -4.68 -6.24 -3.50
C PHE A 119 -3.53 -5.95 -4.47
N ILE A 120 -2.82 -7.02 -4.85
CA ILE A 120 -1.70 -6.97 -5.79
C ILE A 120 -2.11 -7.74 -7.05
N PRO A 121 -2.38 -7.05 -8.17
CA PRO A 121 -2.68 -7.70 -9.44
C PRO A 121 -1.57 -8.62 -9.94
N ASN A 122 -1.86 -9.35 -11.00
CA ASN A 122 -0.83 -10.08 -11.74
C ASN A 122 0.25 -9.12 -12.26
N GLY A 123 1.50 -9.52 -12.11
CA GLY A 123 2.65 -8.70 -12.49
C GLY A 123 3.94 -9.15 -11.81
N SER A 124 5.00 -8.40 -12.10
CA SER A 124 6.34 -8.55 -11.55
C SER A 124 6.69 -7.33 -10.71
N TYR A 125 6.86 -7.52 -9.41
CA TYR A 125 7.07 -6.45 -8.45
C TYR A 125 8.41 -6.64 -7.75
N VAL A 126 9.40 -5.80 -8.03
CA VAL A 126 10.67 -5.85 -7.29
C VAL A 126 10.50 -5.06 -6.00
N ILE A 127 10.92 -5.64 -4.88
CA ILE A 127 10.84 -5.03 -3.55
C ILE A 127 12.13 -5.23 -2.76
N SER A 128 12.48 -4.22 -1.97
CA SER A 128 13.60 -4.27 -1.04
C SER A 128 13.13 -4.79 0.31
N ASN A 129 12.61 -3.92 1.18
CA ASN A 129 12.08 -4.28 2.49
C ASN A 129 10.67 -3.70 2.66
N ILE A 130 9.71 -4.57 2.95
CA ILE A 130 8.32 -4.19 3.24
C ILE A 130 8.05 -4.44 4.73
N ILE A 131 7.55 -3.42 5.40
CA ILE A 131 7.13 -3.49 6.79
C ILE A 131 5.65 -3.91 6.83
N LEU A 132 5.42 -5.12 7.30
CA LEU A 132 4.11 -5.68 7.55
C LEU A 132 3.47 -5.00 8.76
N LYS A 133 2.21 -4.60 8.58
CA LYS A 133 1.43 -3.82 9.54
C LYS A 133 0.30 -4.63 10.15
N ASN A 134 0.02 -4.40 11.42
CA ASN A 134 -1.05 -5.09 12.12
C ASN A 134 -2.43 -4.84 11.49
N GLY A 135 -3.22 -5.91 11.36
CA GLY A 135 -4.57 -5.90 10.82
C GLY A 135 -4.64 -5.78 9.29
N VAL A 136 -3.50 -5.89 8.59
CA VAL A 136 -3.43 -5.82 7.13
C VAL A 136 -3.45 -7.20 6.51
N THR A 137 -4.27 -7.37 5.47
CA THR A 137 -4.23 -8.54 4.59
C THR A 137 -3.57 -8.17 3.27
N ILE A 138 -2.65 -8.98 2.78
CA ILE A 138 -2.04 -8.88 1.46
C ILE A 138 -2.58 -10.03 0.62
N LEU A 139 -3.23 -9.68 -0.49
CA LEU A 139 -3.84 -10.63 -1.40
C LEU A 139 -3.27 -10.42 -2.80
N GLY A 140 -2.57 -11.42 -3.31
CA GLY A 140 -2.25 -11.49 -4.74
C GLY A 140 -3.44 -11.98 -5.55
N GLU A 141 -3.47 -11.62 -6.83
CA GLU A 141 -4.47 -12.09 -7.78
C GLU A 141 -4.26 -13.57 -8.14
N SER A 142 -3.01 -14.01 -8.26
CA SER A 142 -2.68 -15.39 -8.60
C SER A 142 -1.34 -15.81 -8.01
N ILE A 143 -1.31 -17.05 -7.52
CA ILE A 143 -0.09 -17.70 -7.04
C ILE A 143 0.99 -17.82 -8.12
N THR A 144 0.63 -17.92 -9.41
CA THR A 144 1.61 -18.11 -10.50
C THR A 144 2.02 -16.81 -11.19
N SER A 145 1.21 -15.76 -11.04
CA SER A 145 1.28 -14.58 -11.91
C SER A 145 1.42 -13.26 -11.12
N THR A 146 1.14 -13.24 -9.81
CA THR A 146 1.51 -12.15 -8.91
C THR A 146 2.87 -12.47 -8.28
N ASN A 147 3.94 -11.93 -8.86
CA ASN A 147 5.32 -12.27 -8.48
C ASN A 147 5.98 -11.10 -7.75
N LEU A 148 6.40 -11.32 -6.51
CA LEU A 148 7.21 -10.39 -5.75
C LEU A 148 8.65 -10.90 -5.71
N TYR A 149 9.56 -10.04 -6.16
CA TYR A 149 10.97 -10.32 -6.32
C TYR A 149 11.80 -9.52 -5.33
N ALA A 150 12.81 -10.13 -4.73
CA ALA A 150 13.79 -9.37 -3.97
C ALA A 150 14.62 -8.47 -4.89
N THR A 151 14.92 -7.23 -4.48
CA THR A 151 15.95 -6.41 -5.13
C THR A 151 17.29 -7.15 -5.15
N LYS A 152 18.03 -7.02 -6.26
CA LYS A 152 19.40 -7.54 -6.37
C LYS A 152 20.33 -6.74 -5.46
N GLY A 153 21.04 -7.41 -4.55
CA GLY A 153 22.00 -6.77 -3.65
C GLY A 153 21.96 -7.31 -2.23
N LYS A 154 22.77 -6.73 -1.34
CA LYS A 154 22.93 -7.14 0.07
C LYS A 154 22.28 -6.19 1.08
N ASP A 155 21.70 -5.08 0.64
CA ASP A 155 21.07 -4.13 1.57
C ASP A 155 19.72 -4.69 2.03
N GLY A 156 19.72 -5.26 3.23
CA GLY A 156 18.58 -5.93 3.87
C GLY A 156 18.61 -7.45 3.72
N GLU A 157 18.55 -8.19 4.82
CA GLU A 157 18.59 -9.66 4.79
C GLU A 157 17.27 -10.27 4.29
N TYR A 158 16.14 -9.53 4.37
CA TYR A 158 14.80 -10.09 4.14
C TYR A 158 13.86 -9.16 3.38
N MET A 159 12.94 -9.75 2.60
CA MET A 159 11.92 -9.00 1.83
C MET A 159 10.84 -8.39 2.72
N PHE A 160 10.50 -9.06 3.81
CA PHE A 160 9.47 -8.63 4.76
C PHE A 160 9.99 -8.56 6.18
N GLU A 161 9.67 -7.46 6.86
CA GLU A 161 9.79 -7.26 8.29
C GLU A 161 8.42 -6.99 8.90
N MET A 162 8.34 -6.98 10.23
CA MET A 162 7.12 -6.59 10.94
C MET A 162 7.36 -5.32 11.76
N GLU A 163 6.31 -4.53 11.94
CA GLU A 163 6.36 -3.44 12.91
C GLU A 163 6.50 -3.95 14.35
N ALA A 164 6.93 -3.06 15.25
CA ALA A 164 6.95 -3.37 16.68
C ALA A 164 5.53 -3.51 17.24
N GLY A 165 5.37 -4.40 18.21
CA GLY A 165 4.07 -4.70 18.81
C GLY A 165 3.45 -5.98 18.28
N LEU A 166 2.16 -6.13 18.57
CA LEU A 166 1.34 -7.23 18.09
C LEU A 166 1.05 -7.05 16.60
N VAL A 167 1.39 -8.06 15.80
CA VAL A 167 1.18 -8.04 14.35
C VAL A 167 0.32 -9.24 13.95
N MET A 168 -0.89 -8.95 13.47
CA MET A 168 -1.79 -9.89 12.82
C MET A 168 -1.83 -9.60 11.33
N ILE A 169 -1.41 -10.56 10.51
CA ILE A 169 -1.40 -10.43 9.06
C ILE A 169 -1.98 -11.65 8.37
N ASN A 170 -2.53 -11.43 7.17
CA ASN A 170 -2.83 -12.52 6.26
C ASN A 170 -2.15 -12.25 4.92
N ILE A 171 -1.44 -13.24 4.37
CA ILE A 171 -0.78 -13.13 3.07
C ILE A 171 -1.21 -14.32 2.23
N SER A 172 -1.72 -14.09 1.03
CA SER A 172 -2.17 -15.18 0.18
C SER A 172 -2.09 -14.91 -1.33
N ASN A 173 -2.08 -15.99 -2.11
CA ASN A 173 -2.20 -16.02 -3.57
C ASN A 173 -1.14 -15.19 -4.32
N LEU A 174 0.11 -15.28 -3.87
CA LEU A 174 1.24 -14.64 -4.55
C LEU A 174 2.49 -15.53 -4.52
N ASN A 175 3.43 -15.25 -5.43
CA ASN A 175 4.73 -15.91 -5.51
C ASN A 175 5.81 -15.00 -4.90
N LEU A 176 6.69 -15.58 -4.10
CA LEU A 176 7.87 -14.90 -3.57
C LEU A 176 9.12 -15.52 -4.18
N SER A 177 9.99 -14.68 -4.74
CA SER A 177 11.23 -15.13 -5.35
C SER A 177 12.41 -14.27 -4.93
N GLY A 178 13.46 -14.92 -4.42
CA GLY A 178 14.71 -14.27 -4.07
C GLY A 178 15.56 -13.84 -5.27
N GLN A 179 15.19 -14.13 -6.52
CA GLN A 179 16.01 -13.86 -7.73
C GLN A 179 17.50 -14.25 -7.60
N ASP A 180 17.79 -15.46 -7.13
CA ASP A 180 19.16 -15.94 -6.88
C ASP A 180 19.97 -15.08 -5.89
N THR A 181 19.30 -14.25 -5.10
CA THR A 181 19.92 -13.54 -3.98
C THR A 181 19.95 -14.40 -2.73
N LEU A 182 20.82 -14.05 -1.77
CA LEU A 182 20.85 -14.65 -0.44
C LEU A 182 19.74 -14.11 0.49
N ARG A 183 18.80 -13.30 -0.03
CA ARG A 183 17.78 -12.64 0.79
C ARG A 183 16.69 -13.66 1.15
N GLY A 184 16.36 -13.73 2.43
CA GLY A 184 15.24 -14.52 2.91
C GLY A 184 13.90 -13.86 2.56
N GLY A 185 12.83 -14.65 2.47
CA GLY A 185 11.49 -14.11 2.26
C GLY A 185 11.04 -13.27 3.46
N PHE A 186 10.94 -13.88 4.64
CA PHE A 186 10.37 -13.27 5.83
C PHE A 186 11.38 -13.19 6.97
N TYR A 187 11.36 -12.08 7.71
CA TYR A 187 11.98 -11.94 9.02
C TYR A 187 10.93 -11.56 10.05
N PHE A 188 10.67 -12.50 10.96
CA PHE A 188 9.72 -12.30 12.04
C PHE A 188 10.45 -12.16 13.37
N GLU A 189 10.83 -10.93 13.69
CA GLU A 189 11.39 -10.58 14.99
C GLU A 189 10.31 -9.93 15.85
N SER A 190 10.09 -10.48 17.04
CA SER A 190 9.23 -9.84 18.05
C SER A 190 9.95 -8.62 18.61
N ARG A 191 9.54 -7.42 18.20
CA ARG A 191 9.98 -6.16 18.79
C ARG A 191 8.92 -5.62 19.74
N LEU A 192 9.32 -5.27 20.96
CA LEU A 192 8.41 -4.69 21.94
C LEU A 192 8.01 -3.27 21.51
N PRO A 193 6.73 -2.88 21.68
CA PRO A 193 6.34 -1.49 21.48
C PRO A 193 6.94 -0.60 22.57
N LEU A 194 7.14 0.68 22.28
CA LEU A 194 7.69 1.65 23.25
C LEU A 194 6.70 1.97 24.40
N VAL A 195 5.45 1.51 24.29
CA VAL A 195 4.37 1.75 25.24
C VAL A 195 3.64 0.45 25.56
N ALA A 196 3.15 0.32 26.80
CA ALA A 196 2.40 -0.85 27.24
C ALA A 196 1.08 -1.04 26.45
N PRO A 197 0.58 -2.28 26.28
CA PRO A 197 1.16 -3.53 26.76
C PRO A 197 2.38 -3.96 25.93
N PHE A 198 3.44 -4.45 26.60
CA PHE A 198 4.68 -4.92 25.96
C PHE A 198 4.50 -6.31 25.33
N LEU A 199 3.49 -6.42 24.46
CA LEU A 199 3.24 -7.61 23.68
C LEU A 199 3.80 -7.39 22.29
N GLY A 200 4.59 -8.35 21.83
CA GLY A 200 5.24 -8.32 20.53
C GLY A 200 5.04 -9.63 19.78
N GLY A 201 5.20 -9.56 18.46
CA GLY A 201 5.31 -10.74 17.61
C GLY A 201 4.07 -11.03 16.77
N LEU A 202 4.22 -12.07 15.95
CA LEU A 202 3.22 -12.53 15.00
C LEU A 202 2.13 -13.32 15.72
N GLN A 203 0.87 -12.92 15.57
CA GLN A 203 -0.29 -13.60 16.18
C GLN A 203 -1.41 -13.76 15.18
N ASN A 204 -2.22 -14.82 15.32
CA ASN A 204 -3.43 -15.07 14.52
C ASN A 204 -3.25 -14.79 13.02
N SER A 205 -2.09 -15.17 12.49
CA SER A 205 -1.65 -14.81 11.16
C SER A 205 -1.68 -16.01 10.23
N THR A 206 -2.03 -15.78 8.97
CA THR A 206 -2.10 -16.84 7.95
C THR A 206 -1.21 -16.49 6.77
N ILE A 207 -0.34 -17.42 6.38
CA ILE A 207 0.34 -17.38 5.09
C ILE A 207 -0.14 -18.60 4.32
N SER A 208 -0.93 -18.40 3.26
CA SER A 208 -1.55 -19.49 2.50
C SER A 208 -1.30 -19.33 1.01
N ASN A 209 -1.16 -20.46 0.32
CA ASN A 209 -0.88 -20.50 -1.12
C ASN A 209 0.34 -19.64 -1.55
N PRO A 210 1.52 -19.73 -0.91
CA PRO A 210 2.73 -19.21 -1.52
C PRO A 210 3.29 -20.22 -2.53
N LEU A 211 3.69 -19.74 -3.72
CA LEU A 211 4.74 -20.41 -4.50
C LEU A 211 6.08 -19.80 -4.04
N GLY A 212 7.08 -20.64 -3.77
CA GLY A 212 8.39 -20.25 -3.20
C GLY A 212 8.74 -20.98 -1.89
N GLU A 213 10.02 -20.99 -1.54
CA GLU A 213 10.52 -21.60 -0.30
C GLU A 213 10.44 -20.59 0.85
N ILE A 214 9.67 -20.91 1.90
CA ILE A 214 9.64 -20.13 3.13
C ILE A 214 10.70 -20.69 4.06
N VAL A 215 11.81 -19.96 4.20
CA VAL A 215 12.86 -20.29 5.17
C VAL A 215 12.61 -19.52 6.46
N PHE A 216 12.28 -20.22 7.53
CA PHE A 216 12.34 -19.69 8.90
C PHE A 216 13.78 -19.82 9.41
N LYS A 217 14.39 -18.72 9.82
CA LYS A 217 15.65 -18.72 10.57
C LYS A 217 15.38 -18.34 12.02
#